data_AF-A0A5B2YQU7-F1
#
_entry.id   AF-A0A5B2YQU7-F1
#
_cell.length_a   1.000
_cell.length_b   1.000
_cell.length_c   1.000
_cell.angle_alpha   90.00
_cell.angle_beta   90.00
_cell.angle_gamma   90.00
#
_symmetry.space_group_name_H-M   'P 1'
#
loop_
_entity.id
_entity.type
_entity.pdbx_description
1 polymer ?
#
loop_
_entity_poly.entity_id
_entity_poly.type
_entity_poly.pdbx_seq_one_letter_code
_entity_poly.pdbx_strand_id
1 'polypeptide(L)'
;MFNLFNLSTNHFTYPFTKQHFILYKQVTSQYHDPEILQYVNLLVPEKIKKDIEIQLKKTNISRGVNFDNSSNSNINIHHNIYNDLIDRKDVQNVKDDSSFISMSSSFLNSLKELMIWFKKDFMRWIDKNPSCDNCGRQLALEYIPGNTWKIRGIENYSCSFCNAVFSFPRYGKIKKIADNRMGRCSEWTFLFGAMLNSISIRTRIVHDFLDHCWNECFIGGQWIHIDSTLAFPISFDHPTYYEKNWNKKYIFVLAFSKSNLEDVTTSYTMKWNQVLNRRSKLKQNQLDVFKDYYQKI
;
A
#
# COMPACT_ATOMS: atom_id res chain seq x y z
N MET A 1 23.39 -12.71 -16.71
CA MET A 1 22.30 -12.52 -17.67
C MET A 1 21.33 -13.68 -17.48
N PHE A 2 20.34 -13.54 -16.58
CA PHE A 2 19.41 -14.64 -16.27
C PHE A 2 18.40 -14.79 -17.42
N ASN A 3 18.31 -16.00 -17.96
CA ASN A 3 17.53 -16.30 -19.15
C ASN A 3 16.04 -16.35 -18.78
N LEU A 4 15.33 -15.22 -18.94
CA LEU A 4 13.90 -15.02 -18.65
C LEU A 4 12.95 -15.97 -19.41
N PHE A 5 13.45 -16.70 -20.42
CA PHE A 5 12.65 -17.59 -21.27
C PHE A 5 12.23 -18.90 -20.60
N ASN A 6 12.86 -19.31 -19.49
CA ASN A 6 12.54 -20.60 -18.85
C ASN A 6 11.36 -20.55 -17.86
N LEU A 7 10.67 -19.41 -17.74
CA LEU A 7 9.49 -19.24 -16.89
C LEU A 7 8.18 -19.30 -17.70
N SER A 8 8.21 -19.69 -18.97
CA SER A 8 7.08 -19.60 -19.90
C SER A 8 5.92 -20.57 -19.64
N THR A 9 6.11 -21.63 -18.83
CA THR A 9 5.11 -22.71 -18.70
C THR A 9 4.15 -22.62 -17.50
N ASN A 10 4.34 -21.68 -16.56
CA ASN A 10 3.35 -21.46 -15.48
C ASN A 10 2.41 -20.31 -15.86
N HIS A 11 1.23 -20.64 -16.40
CA HIS A 11 0.19 -19.67 -16.71
C HIS A 11 -0.49 -19.21 -15.41
N PHE A 12 -0.13 -18.03 -14.91
CA PHE A 12 -0.95 -17.38 -13.89
C PHE A 12 -2.31 -17.06 -14.53
N THR A 13 -3.41 -17.42 -13.88
CA THR A 13 -4.74 -17.08 -14.40
C THR A 13 -5.08 -15.66 -13.99
N TYR A 14 -5.64 -14.86 -14.91
CA TYR A 14 -6.21 -13.55 -14.58
C TYR A 14 -7.11 -13.66 -13.33
N PRO A 15 -7.06 -12.71 -12.37
CA PRO A 15 -6.33 -11.43 -12.40
C PRO A 15 -4.85 -11.48 -12.00
N PHE A 16 -4.31 -12.65 -11.69
CA PHE A 16 -2.92 -12.81 -11.28
C PHE A 16 -2.01 -12.75 -12.51
N THR A 17 -1.09 -11.78 -12.58
CA THR A 17 -0.14 -11.68 -13.69
C THR A 17 1.30 -11.61 -13.18
N LYS A 18 2.23 -12.25 -13.87
CA LYS A 18 3.67 -12.20 -13.55
C LYS A 18 4.21 -10.76 -13.45
N GLN A 19 3.64 -9.85 -14.25
CA GLN A 19 4.01 -8.44 -14.23
C GLN A 19 3.75 -7.78 -12.86
N HIS A 20 2.64 -8.09 -12.18
CA HIS A 20 2.41 -7.58 -10.81
C HIS A 20 3.47 -8.07 -9.83
N PHE A 21 3.85 -9.35 -9.93
CA PHE A 21 4.84 -9.97 -9.04
C PHE A 21 6.23 -9.38 -9.26
N ILE A 22 6.66 -9.23 -10.52
CA ILE A 22 7.90 -8.54 -10.88
C ILE A 22 7.85 -7.09 -10.39
N LEU A 23 6.75 -6.37 -10.62
CA LEU A 23 6.60 -5.00 -10.16
C LEU A 23 6.78 -4.89 -8.65
N TYR A 24 6.05 -5.66 -7.85
CA TYR A 24 6.12 -5.57 -6.39
C TYR A 24 7.47 -6.05 -5.84
N LYS A 25 8.13 -7.04 -6.46
CA LYS A 25 9.51 -7.42 -6.12
C LYS A 25 10.47 -6.24 -6.29
N GLN A 26 10.36 -5.54 -7.42
CA GLN A 26 11.24 -4.41 -7.75
C GLN A 26 10.93 -3.17 -6.91
N VAL A 27 9.65 -2.90 -6.59
CA VAL A 27 9.28 -1.80 -5.68
C VAL A 27 9.73 -2.09 -4.25
N THR A 28 9.43 -3.27 -3.70
CA THR A 28 9.82 -3.61 -2.32
C THR A 28 11.33 -3.75 -2.14
N SER A 29 12.08 -4.04 -3.21
CA SER A 29 13.54 -3.98 -3.19
C SER A 29 14.06 -2.56 -2.96
N GLN A 30 13.39 -1.53 -3.51
CA GLN A 30 13.74 -0.14 -3.29
C GLN A 30 13.49 0.33 -1.84
N TYR A 31 12.66 -0.38 -1.06
CA TYR A 31 12.48 -0.10 0.38
C TYR A 31 13.71 -0.44 1.23
N HIS A 32 14.75 -1.00 0.61
CA HIS A 32 16.02 -1.36 1.25
C HIS A 32 17.22 -0.67 0.59
N ASP A 33 16.96 0.26 -0.34
CA ASP A 33 18.00 1.01 -1.06
C ASP A 33 18.34 2.29 -0.27
N PRO A 34 19.57 2.43 0.28
CA PRO A 34 19.92 3.57 1.13
C PRO A 34 19.78 4.93 0.45
N GLU A 35 20.09 5.03 -0.85
CA GLU A 35 19.98 6.29 -1.58
C GLU A 35 18.52 6.69 -1.81
N ILE A 36 17.65 5.72 -2.07
CA ILE A 36 16.22 5.97 -2.22
C ILE A 36 15.61 6.36 -0.86
N LEU A 37 15.94 5.62 0.20
CA LEU A 37 15.44 5.92 1.55
C LEU A 37 15.92 7.28 2.04
N GLN A 38 17.19 7.63 1.82
CA GLN A 38 17.70 8.95 2.15
C GLN A 38 16.96 10.04 1.36
N TYR A 39 16.73 9.83 0.06
CA TYR A 39 16.01 10.79 -0.78
C TYR A 39 14.59 11.04 -0.27
N VAL A 40 13.81 9.99 0.01
CA VAL A 40 12.42 10.17 0.48
C VAL A 40 12.34 10.65 1.93
N ASN A 41 13.33 10.33 2.78
CA ASN A 41 13.41 10.85 4.15
C ASN A 41 13.48 12.39 4.16
N LEU A 42 14.23 12.98 3.22
CA LEU A 42 14.36 14.43 3.07
C LEU A 42 13.05 15.12 2.66
N LEU A 43 12.08 14.36 2.14
CA LEU A 43 10.77 14.88 1.74
C LEU A 43 9.77 14.90 2.90
N VAL A 44 9.97 14.05 3.92
CA VAL A 44 9.08 13.96 5.08
C VAL A 44 9.31 15.18 5.99
N PRO A 45 8.25 15.85 6.49
CA PRO A 45 8.41 17.00 7.37
C PRO A 45 9.22 16.66 8.62
N GLU A 46 10.25 17.47 8.91
CA GLU A 46 11.20 17.23 10.01
C GLU A 46 10.52 17.04 11.38
N LYS A 47 9.47 17.81 11.65
CA LYS A 47 8.69 17.69 12.90
C LYS A 47 8.08 16.29 13.03
N ILE A 48 7.33 15.85 12.00
CA ILE A 48 6.66 14.55 11.98
C ILE A 48 7.67 13.41 12.11
N LYS A 49 8.80 13.50 11.38
CA LYS A 49 9.88 12.52 11.46
C LYS A 49 10.42 12.38 12.88
N LYS A 50 10.80 13.51 13.51
CA LYS A 50 11.35 13.51 14.88
C LYS A 50 10.36 12.95 15.89
N ASP A 51 9.09 13.33 15.78
CA ASP A 51 8.04 12.85 16.68
C ASP A 51 7.91 11.33 16.58
N ILE A 52 7.84 10.77 15.37
CA ILE A 52 7.80 9.31 15.13
C ILE A 52 9.04 8.63 15.70
N GLU A 53 10.25 9.12 15.39
CA GLU A 53 11.51 8.53 15.86
C GLU A 53 11.62 8.51 17.39
N ILE A 54 11.19 9.57 18.06
CA ILE A 54 11.14 9.65 19.53
C ILE A 54 10.22 8.56 20.08
N GLN A 55 9.04 8.39 19.48
CA GLN A 55 8.08 7.37 19.95
C GLN A 55 8.58 5.95 19.70
N LEU A 56 9.22 5.67 18.56
CA LEU A 56 9.81 4.36 18.26
C LEU A 56 10.89 3.96 19.29
N LYS A 57 11.73 4.93 19.70
CA LYS A 57 12.76 4.72 20.73
C LYS A 57 12.18 4.45 22.12
N LYS A 58 11.10 5.17 22.50
CA LYS A 58 10.46 5.03 23.82
C LYS A 58 9.76 3.69 24.04
N THR A 59 9.21 3.13 22.97
CA THR A 59 8.24 2.03 23.05
C THR A 59 8.87 0.66 22.81
N ASN A 60 10.19 0.57 22.61
CA ASN A 60 10.86 -0.65 22.11
C ASN A 60 10.22 -1.21 20.80
N ILE A 61 9.38 -0.43 20.10
CA ILE A 61 8.73 -0.84 18.84
C ILE A 61 9.77 -1.10 17.74
N SER A 62 10.95 -0.47 17.84
CA SER A 62 12.08 -0.70 16.94
C SER A 62 12.91 -1.96 17.24
N ARG A 63 12.66 -2.68 18.36
CA ARG A 63 13.32 -3.97 18.63
C ARG A 63 12.60 -5.11 17.89
N GLY A 64 12.61 -5.01 16.56
CA GLY A 64 12.32 -6.10 15.62
C GLY A 64 13.59 -6.67 14.98
N VAL A 65 14.76 -6.48 15.61
CA VAL A 65 16.03 -7.12 15.22
C VAL A 65 16.76 -7.54 16.50
N ASN A 66 16.51 -8.77 16.94
CA ASN A 66 17.54 -9.72 17.35
C ASN A 66 16.97 -11.12 17.19
N PHE A 67 17.74 -12.00 16.55
CA PHE A 67 17.55 -13.43 16.63
C PHE A 67 17.71 -13.86 18.11
N ASP A 68 16.89 -14.82 18.51
CA ASP A 68 16.85 -15.54 19.79
C ASP A 68 16.06 -14.96 20.99
N ASN A 69 15.12 -15.83 21.41
CA ASN A 69 14.53 -16.08 22.73
C ASN A 69 13.62 -15.05 23.45
N SER A 70 12.36 -15.50 23.59
CA SER A 70 11.44 -15.45 24.74
C SER A 70 11.41 -14.23 25.67
N SER A 71 10.24 -13.62 25.83
CA SER A 71 9.34 -13.84 26.99
C SER A 71 8.26 -12.75 27.11
N ASN A 72 7.13 -13.17 27.67
CA ASN A 72 5.84 -12.48 27.83
C ASN A 72 5.88 -11.29 28.81
N SER A 73 4.99 -10.31 28.59
CA SER A 73 4.22 -9.70 29.69
C SER A 73 3.00 -8.90 29.19
N ASN A 74 1.82 -9.23 29.73
CA ASN A 74 0.51 -8.58 29.55
C ASN A 74 0.40 -7.29 30.36
N ILE A 75 -0.19 -6.21 29.79
CA ILE A 75 -0.80 -5.11 30.56
C ILE A 75 -2.06 -4.59 29.84
N ASN A 76 -3.19 -4.63 30.54
CA ASN A 76 -4.50 -4.09 30.17
C ASN A 76 -4.64 -2.65 30.67
N ILE A 77 -5.00 -1.68 29.81
CA ILE A 77 -5.59 -0.40 30.25
C ILE A 77 -6.63 0.08 29.23
N HIS A 78 -7.88 0.23 29.70
CA HIS A 78 -9.00 0.90 29.05
C HIS A 78 -8.74 2.41 28.92
N HIS A 79 -8.97 3.04 27.76
CA HIS A 79 -9.91 4.17 27.65
C HIS A 79 -10.20 4.66 26.23
N ASN A 80 -11.45 5.10 26.06
CA ASN A 80 -12.08 5.67 24.88
C ASN A 80 -11.71 7.15 24.63
N ILE A 81 -12.13 7.59 23.44
CA ILE A 81 -12.50 8.96 23.01
C ILE A 81 -11.45 9.59 22.07
N TYR A 82 -11.84 9.82 20.81
CA TYR A 82 -12.03 11.16 20.25
C TYR A 82 -12.70 11.09 18.86
N ASN A 83 -13.96 11.54 18.82
CA ASN A 83 -14.57 12.14 17.64
C ASN A 83 -13.98 13.53 17.46
N ASP A 84 -13.55 13.90 16.25
CA ASP A 84 -14.00 15.12 15.60
C ASP A 84 -13.36 15.38 14.22
N LEU A 85 -14.23 15.87 13.32
CA LEU A 85 -14.02 16.48 11.99
C LEU A 85 -13.78 15.54 10.80
N ILE A 86 -14.91 15.01 10.33
CA ILE A 86 -15.11 14.10 9.19
C ILE A 86 -15.54 14.89 7.95
N ASP A 87 -14.91 14.60 6.80
CA ASP A 87 -15.34 15.08 5.48
C ASP A 87 -16.51 14.21 4.95
N ARG A 88 -17.60 14.85 4.53
CA ARG A 88 -18.96 14.27 4.47
C ARG A 88 -19.28 13.39 3.25
N LYS A 89 -18.37 12.57 2.76
CA LYS A 89 -18.69 11.63 1.65
C LYS A 89 -18.48 10.14 1.92
N ASP A 90 -17.71 9.75 2.95
CA ASP A 90 -17.34 8.35 3.16
C ASP A 90 -17.80 7.74 4.50
N VAL A 91 -18.72 8.40 5.22
CA VAL A 91 -19.15 7.93 6.56
C VAL A 91 -20.64 7.59 6.59
N GLN A 92 -20.93 6.32 6.31
CA GLN A 92 -22.05 5.65 6.96
C GLN A 92 -21.58 4.30 7.51
N ASN A 93 -21.69 4.15 8.84
CA ASN A 93 -21.54 2.93 9.62
C ASN A 93 -20.15 2.28 9.72
N VAL A 94 -19.22 2.95 10.41
CA VAL A 94 -18.06 2.27 11.03
C VAL A 94 -18.51 1.77 12.41
N LYS A 95 -18.61 0.44 12.58
CA LYS A 95 -18.65 -0.21 13.90
C LYS A 95 -17.25 -0.74 14.19
N ASP A 96 -16.74 -0.43 15.38
CA ASP A 96 -15.40 -0.76 15.87
C ASP A 96 -15.17 -2.28 15.91
N ASP A 97 -14.23 -2.75 15.08
CA ASP A 97 -13.67 -4.10 15.11
C ASP A 97 -12.13 -4.01 14.96
N SER A 98 -11.43 -3.22 15.80
CA SER A 98 -9.96 -3.17 15.81
C SER A 98 -9.38 -4.04 16.92
N SER A 99 -8.42 -4.89 16.55
CA SER A 99 -7.57 -5.63 17.49
C SER A 99 -6.56 -4.66 18.11
N PHE A 100 -6.85 -4.18 19.33
CA PHE A 100 -6.12 -3.09 19.97
C PHE A 100 -4.65 -3.45 20.24
N ILE A 101 -3.75 -3.06 19.34
CA ILE A 101 -2.34 -2.85 19.68
C ILE A 101 -2.32 -1.58 20.54
N SER A 102 -1.84 -1.69 21.78
CA SER A 102 -1.64 -0.54 22.67
C SER A 102 -0.48 0.34 22.17
N MET A 103 -0.70 1.02 21.04
CA MET A 103 0.18 2.09 20.58
C MET A 103 -0.06 3.33 21.44
N SER A 104 1.02 4.05 21.78
CA SER A 104 0.86 5.33 22.45
C SER A 104 0.03 6.28 21.58
N SER A 105 -0.88 7.02 22.19
CA SER A 105 -1.68 8.04 21.51
C SER A 105 -0.79 9.05 20.77
N SER A 106 0.39 9.36 21.32
CA SER A 106 1.38 10.22 20.68
C SER A 106 1.94 9.64 19.37
N PHE A 107 2.19 8.33 19.31
CA PHE A 107 2.65 7.68 18.09
C PHE A 107 1.55 7.63 17.02
N LEU A 108 0.33 7.30 17.42
CA LEU A 108 -0.85 7.37 16.53
C LEU A 108 -1.07 8.77 15.97
N ASN A 109 -0.95 9.80 16.80
CA ASN A 109 -1.06 11.19 16.35
C ASN A 109 0.02 11.56 15.33
N SER A 110 1.26 11.12 15.55
CA SER A 110 2.37 11.38 14.62
C SER A 110 2.17 10.67 13.28
N LEU A 111 1.69 9.42 13.29
CA LEU A 111 1.30 8.69 12.08
C LEU A 111 0.11 9.36 11.37
N LYS A 112 -0.91 9.79 12.11
CA LYS A 112 -2.04 10.54 11.56
C LYS A 112 -1.57 11.81 10.85
N GLU A 113 -0.68 12.60 11.47
CA GLU A 113 -0.09 13.78 10.85
C GLU A 113 0.63 13.43 9.54
N LEU A 114 1.43 12.36 9.52
CA LEU A 114 2.12 11.90 8.31
C LEU A 114 1.14 11.53 7.18
N MET A 115 0.07 10.81 7.50
CA MET A 115 -0.94 10.38 6.52
C MET A 115 -1.72 11.57 5.95
N ILE A 116 -2.11 12.52 6.82
CA ILE A 116 -2.82 13.73 6.40
C ILE A 116 -1.93 14.56 5.49
N TRP A 117 -0.68 14.81 5.87
CA TRP A 117 0.28 15.54 5.04
C TRP A 117 0.50 14.85 3.70
N PHE A 118 0.71 13.54 3.69
CA PHE A 118 0.92 12.79 2.46
C PHE A 118 -0.26 12.96 1.49
N LYS A 119 -1.49 12.85 2.01
CA LYS A 119 -2.71 12.89 1.20
C LYS A 119 -3.13 14.30 0.77
N LYS A 120 -2.97 15.30 1.64
CA LYS A 120 -3.49 16.66 1.41
C LYS A 120 -2.46 17.60 0.81
N ASP A 121 -1.19 17.46 1.20
CA ASP A 121 -0.16 18.46 0.89
C ASP A 121 0.89 17.93 -0.10
N PHE A 122 1.17 16.62 -0.06
CA PHE A 122 2.30 16.06 -0.80
C PHE A 122 1.93 15.35 -2.10
N MET A 123 1.01 14.37 -2.09
CA MET A 123 0.61 13.61 -3.28
C MET A 123 -0.72 14.10 -3.85
N ARG A 124 -0.76 14.25 -5.17
CA ARG A 124 -1.98 14.53 -5.94
C ARG A 124 -2.60 13.25 -6.47
N TRP A 125 -3.91 13.09 -6.26
CA TRP A 125 -4.66 11.98 -6.86
C TRP A 125 -4.94 12.24 -8.33
N ILE A 126 -4.77 11.22 -9.18
CA ILE A 126 -5.16 11.27 -10.59
C ILE A 126 -6.38 10.39 -10.81
N ASP A 127 -7.52 10.99 -11.13
CA ASP A 127 -8.74 10.23 -11.40
C ASP A 127 -8.61 9.30 -12.61
N LYS A 128 -9.40 8.23 -12.62
CA LYS A 128 -9.46 7.30 -13.77
C LYS A 128 -9.92 8.02 -15.04
N ASN A 129 -10.85 8.96 -14.88
CA ASN A 129 -11.44 9.78 -15.93
C ASN A 129 -11.28 11.26 -15.56
N PRO A 130 -10.09 11.85 -15.70
CA PRO A 130 -9.84 13.23 -15.28
C PRO A 130 -10.56 14.24 -16.20
N SER A 131 -11.03 15.32 -15.59
CA SER A 131 -11.52 16.51 -16.31
C SER A 131 -10.37 17.47 -16.61
N CYS A 132 -10.55 18.28 -17.65
CA CYS A 132 -9.60 19.31 -18.04
C CYS A 132 -9.56 20.44 -17.00
N ASP A 133 -8.38 20.75 -16.47
CA ASP A 133 -8.20 21.83 -15.49
C ASP A 133 -8.59 23.22 -16.05
N ASN A 134 -8.48 23.42 -17.36
CA ASN A 134 -8.77 24.71 -18.00
C ASN A 134 -10.26 24.96 -18.26
N CYS A 135 -11.04 23.91 -18.54
CA CYS A 135 -12.42 24.07 -19.01
C CYS A 135 -13.44 23.09 -18.42
N GLY A 136 -13.00 22.19 -17.53
CA GLY A 136 -13.86 21.22 -16.83
C GLY A 136 -14.39 20.06 -17.67
N ARG A 137 -14.10 20.01 -18.98
CA ARG A 137 -14.57 18.92 -19.86
C ARG A 137 -13.77 17.64 -19.69
N GLN A 138 -14.41 16.50 -19.91
CA GLN A 138 -13.75 15.19 -19.89
C GLN A 138 -12.58 15.13 -20.89
N LEU A 139 -11.44 14.61 -20.45
CA LEU A 139 -10.26 14.41 -21.30
C LEU A 139 -10.36 13.09 -22.08
N ALA A 140 -9.90 13.10 -23.33
CA ALA A 140 -9.70 11.90 -24.14
C ALA A 140 -8.37 11.23 -23.76
N LEU A 141 -8.35 9.90 -23.65
CA LEU A 141 -7.19 9.12 -23.24
C LEU A 141 -6.56 8.39 -24.43
N GLU A 142 -5.27 8.57 -24.61
CA GLU A 142 -4.38 7.70 -25.37
C GLU A 142 -3.45 6.95 -24.38
N TYR A 143 -3.49 5.61 -24.38
CA TYR A 143 -2.63 4.81 -23.52
C TYR A 143 -1.46 4.20 -24.30
N ILE A 144 -0.25 4.53 -23.87
CA ILE A 144 0.99 3.95 -24.40
C ILE A 144 1.47 2.88 -23.41
N PRO A 145 1.45 1.58 -23.78
CA PRO A 145 1.86 0.52 -22.87
C PRO A 145 3.36 0.61 -22.57
N GLY A 146 3.72 0.46 -21.29
CA GLY A 146 5.10 0.34 -20.86
C GLY A 146 5.59 -1.10 -21.00
N ASN A 147 6.91 -1.26 -21.09
CA ASN A 147 7.56 -2.57 -21.22
C ASN A 147 8.45 -2.93 -20.01
N THR A 148 8.47 -2.09 -18.96
CA THR A 148 9.27 -2.34 -17.76
C THR A 148 8.49 -2.06 -16.48
N TRP A 149 8.97 -2.59 -15.35
CA TRP A 149 8.44 -2.21 -14.03
C TRP A 149 8.71 -0.73 -13.69
N LYS A 150 9.70 -0.10 -14.33
CA LYS A 150 10.11 1.29 -14.06
C LYS A 150 9.05 2.27 -14.54
N ILE A 151 8.51 2.05 -15.74
CA ILE A 151 7.42 2.80 -16.37
C ILE A 151 6.45 1.78 -16.95
N ARG A 152 5.29 1.63 -16.30
CA ARG A 152 4.29 0.60 -16.59
C ARG A 152 3.39 0.96 -17.77
N GLY A 153 3.33 2.25 -18.07
CA GLY A 153 2.60 2.84 -19.20
C GLY A 153 2.55 4.35 -19.08
N ILE A 154 2.05 5.02 -20.10
CA ILE A 154 1.82 6.46 -20.12
C ILE A 154 0.37 6.69 -20.53
N GLU A 155 -0.36 7.43 -19.71
CA GLU A 155 -1.72 7.88 -20.00
C GLU A 155 -1.63 9.33 -20.50
N ASN A 156 -1.78 9.54 -21.80
CA ASN A 156 -1.82 10.87 -22.40
C ASN A 156 -3.27 11.34 -22.50
N TYR A 157 -3.56 12.46 -21.86
CA TYR A 157 -4.85 13.08 -21.84
C TYR A 157 -4.86 14.32 -22.71
N SER A 158 -5.89 14.48 -23.54
CA SER A 158 -6.07 15.66 -24.39
C SER A 158 -7.49 16.19 -24.29
N CYS A 159 -7.62 17.52 -24.27
CA CYS A 159 -8.91 18.19 -24.31
C CYS A 159 -9.25 18.59 -25.75
N SER A 160 -10.29 18.01 -26.33
CA SER A 160 -10.75 18.34 -27.69
C SER A 160 -11.31 19.76 -27.84
N PHE A 161 -11.59 20.45 -26.74
CA PHE A 161 -12.16 21.80 -26.76
C PHE A 161 -11.10 22.92 -26.66
N CYS A 162 -10.13 22.77 -25.75
CA CYS A 162 -9.13 23.82 -25.49
C CYS A 162 -7.70 23.40 -25.80
N ASN A 163 -7.50 22.21 -26.37
CA ASN A 163 -6.20 21.63 -26.75
C ASN A 163 -5.19 21.46 -25.60
N ALA A 164 -5.63 21.60 -24.35
CA ALA A 164 -4.80 21.26 -23.18
C ALA A 164 -4.41 19.78 -23.22
N VAL A 165 -3.15 19.50 -22.90
CA VAL A 165 -2.60 18.15 -22.83
C VAL A 165 -2.00 17.88 -21.46
N PHE A 166 -2.13 16.65 -20.99
CA PHE A 166 -1.61 16.20 -19.71
C PHE A 166 -1.11 14.76 -19.84
N SER A 167 0.15 14.50 -19.50
CA SER A 167 0.71 13.14 -19.49
C SER A 167 0.83 12.63 -18.06
N PHE A 168 0.34 11.42 -17.83
CA PHE A 168 0.47 10.69 -16.57
C PHE A 168 1.28 9.39 -16.78
N PRO A 169 2.60 9.43 -16.59
CA PRO A 169 3.42 8.22 -16.62
C PRO A 169 3.21 7.39 -15.35
N ARG A 170 2.92 6.10 -15.53
CA ARG A 170 2.68 5.13 -14.47
C ARG A 170 4.01 4.56 -13.96
N TYR A 171 4.69 5.32 -13.11
CA TYR A 171 6.00 4.94 -12.58
C TYR A 171 5.92 3.78 -11.57
N GLY A 172 6.95 2.94 -11.55
CA GLY A 172 7.29 2.05 -10.43
C GLY A 172 8.58 2.45 -9.70
N LYS A 173 9.33 3.42 -10.23
CA LYS A 173 10.51 3.99 -9.57
C LYS A 173 10.10 5.00 -8.51
N ILE A 174 10.47 4.77 -7.26
CA ILE A 174 10.08 5.60 -6.10
C ILE A 174 10.53 7.05 -6.27
N LYS A 175 11.80 7.28 -6.66
CA LYS A 175 12.31 8.64 -6.93
C LYS A 175 11.45 9.37 -7.97
N LYS A 176 11.04 8.70 -9.07
CA LYS A 176 10.20 9.33 -10.10
C LYS A 176 8.78 9.62 -9.62
N ILE A 177 8.19 8.75 -8.80
CA ILE A 177 6.89 9.02 -8.18
C ILE A 177 7.00 10.25 -7.27
N ALA A 178 8.05 10.32 -6.45
CA ALA A 178 8.31 11.44 -5.56
C ALA A 178 8.57 12.77 -6.28
N ASP A 179 9.26 12.74 -7.43
CA ASP A 179 9.48 13.92 -8.26
C ASP A 179 8.16 14.45 -8.85
N ASN A 180 7.27 13.55 -9.27
CA ASN A 180 6.01 13.90 -9.96
C ASN A 180 4.87 14.21 -8.99
N ARG A 181 4.94 13.71 -7.76
CA ARG A 181 3.95 13.96 -6.69
C ARG A 181 2.50 13.69 -7.13
N MET A 182 2.31 12.69 -7.98
CA MET A 182 0.98 12.33 -8.47
C MET A 182 0.84 10.83 -8.70
N GLY A 183 -0.38 10.33 -8.58
CA GLY A 183 -0.73 9.01 -9.09
C GLY A 183 -2.02 8.43 -8.54
N ARG A 184 -2.15 7.10 -8.61
CA ARG A 184 -3.28 6.33 -8.08
C ARG A 184 -2.81 5.40 -6.96
N CYS A 185 -3.66 4.47 -6.53
CA CYS A 185 -3.39 3.55 -5.43
C CYS A 185 -1.99 2.93 -5.47
N SER A 186 -1.51 2.49 -6.63
CA SER A 186 -0.15 1.95 -6.80
C SER A 186 0.94 2.96 -6.47
N GLU A 187 0.95 4.11 -7.14
CA GLU A 187 1.97 5.15 -6.92
C GLU A 187 1.98 5.65 -5.47
N TRP A 188 0.78 5.85 -4.89
CA TRP A 188 0.61 6.24 -3.49
C TRP A 188 1.19 5.20 -2.54
N THR A 189 0.82 3.93 -2.71
CA THR A 189 1.32 2.79 -1.92
C THR A 189 2.83 2.61 -2.01
N PHE A 190 3.40 2.80 -3.21
CA PHE A 190 4.83 2.62 -3.44
C PHE A 190 5.65 3.70 -2.74
N LEU A 191 5.22 4.95 -2.86
CA LEU A 191 5.96 6.05 -2.26
C LEU A 191 5.76 6.12 -0.75
N PHE A 192 4.52 5.94 -0.27
CA PHE A 192 4.23 6.00 1.16
C PHE A 192 4.94 4.88 1.92
N GLY A 193 4.97 3.65 1.36
CA GLY A 193 5.76 2.56 1.89
C GLY A 193 7.25 2.92 2.01
N ALA A 194 7.83 3.59 1.02
CA ALA A 194 9.22 4.05 1.06
C ALA A 194 9.47 5.06 2.19
N MET A 195 8.57 6.04 2.35
CA MET A 195 8.65 7.06 3.39
C MET A 195 8.63 6.42 4.79
N LEU A 196 7.74 5.46 5.02
CA LEU A 196 7.69 4.71 6.29
C LEU A 196 9.00 3.93 6.56
N ASN A 197 9.54 3.22 5.57
CA ASN A 197 10.83 2.52 5.74
C ASN A 197 11.96 3.52 6.01
N SER A 198 11.92 4.72 5.41
CA SER A 198 12.93 5.76 5.62
C SER A 198 12.95 6.34 7.03
N ILE A 199 11.87 6.17 7.80
CA ILE A 199 11.76 6.54 9.22
C ILE A 199 11.72 5.31 10.13
N SER A 200 12.32 4.19 9.68
CA SER A 200 12.47 2.94 10.43
C SER A 200 11.16 2.19 10.75
N ILE A 201 10.09 2.43 9.99
CA ILE A 201 8.86 1.63 10.05
C ILE A 201 8.86 0.66 8.87
N ARG A 202 9.11 -0.62 9.15
CA ARG A 202 9.15 -1.66 8.10
C ARG A 202 7.78 -1.79 7.45
N THR A 203 7.75 -1.85 6.11
CA THR A 203 6.48 -2.07 5.38
C THR A 203 6.54 -3.21 4.37
N ARG A 204 5.36 -3.67 3.98
CA ARG A 204 5.11 -4.52 2.81
C ARG A 204 3.98 -3.94 1.96
N ILE A 205 3.93 -4.30 0.69
CA ILE A 205 2.82 -3.94 -0.21
C ILE A 205 1.76 -5.02 -0.10
N VAL A 206 0.49 -4.67 -0.05
CA VAL A 206 -0.63 -5.61 -0.07
C VAL A 206 -1.49 -5.33 -1.30
N HIS A 207 -1.94 -6.38 -1.99
CA HIS A 207 -2.78 -6.27 -3.18
C HIS A 207 -3.92 -7.29 -3.13
N ASP A 208 -5.15 -6.83 -3.41
CA ASP A 208 -6.36 -7.65 -3.38
C ASP A 208 -6.68 -8.33 -4.72
N PHE A 209 -5.99 -7.93 -5.79
CA PHE A 209 -6.29 -8.34 -7.18
C PHE A 209 -7.73 -8.06 -7.63
N LEU A 210 -8.39 -7.13 -6.94
CA LEU A 210 -9.70 -6.60 -7.25
C LEU A 210 -9.64 -5.10 -7.55
N ASP A 211 -8.48 -4.58 -7.95
CA ASP A 211 -8.15 -3.19 -8.33
C ASP A 211 -7.45 -2.31 -7.28
N HIS A 212 -7.15 -2.83 -6.08
CA HIS A 212 -6.60 -2.01 -5.00
C HIS A 212 -5.36 -2.58 -4.33
N CYS A 213 -4.43 -1.68 -4.00
CA CYS A 213 -3.25 -1.99 -3.20
C CYS A 213 -3.02 -0.93 -2.13
N TRP A 214 -2.41 -1.35 -1.04
CA TRP A 214 -2.08 -0.54 0.13
C TRP A 214 -0.82 -1.09 0.81
N ASN A 215 -0.48 -0.60 2.00
CA ASN A 215 0.66 -1.09 2.77
C ASN A 215 0.22 -1.83 4.04
N GLU A 216 1.08 -2.71 4.53
CA GLU A 216 1.08 -3.06 5.95
C GLU A 216 2.39 -2.59 6.57
N CYS A 217 2.30 -2.11 7.81
CA CYS A 217 3.45 -1.65 8.59
C CYS A 217 3.67 -2.56 9.80
N PHE A 218 4.93 -2.88 10.10
CA PHE A 218 5.26 -3.74 11.21
C PHE A 218 5.47 -2.91 12.48
N ILE A 219 4.51 -2.96 13.40
CA ILE A 219 4.47 -2.15 14.62
C ILE A 219 4.08 -3.06 15.79
N GLY A 220 4.82 -3.00 16.89
CA GLY A 220 4.50 -3.78 18.10
C GLY A 220 4.50 -5.29 17.88
N GLY A 221 5.32 -5.79 16.95
CA GLY A 221 5.39 -7.22 16.63
C GLY A 221 4.31 -7.71 15.66
N GLN A 222 3.46 -6.83 15.12
CA GLN A 222 2.34 -7.20 14.26
C GLN A 222 2.34 -6.38 12.97
N TRP A 223 1.77 -6.96 11.91
CA TRP A 223 1.50 -6.24 10.67
C TRP A 223 0.16 -5.53 10.78
N ILE A 224 0.19 -4.20 10.73
CA ILE A 224 -0.99 -3.33 10.79
C ILE A 224 -1.30 -2.79 9.41
N HIS A 225 -2.57 -2.89 9.00
CA HIS A 225 -3.09 -2.27 7.78
C HIS A 225 -2.87 -0.76 7.78
N ILE A 226 -2.31 -0.23 6.69
CA ILE A 226 -2.20 1.20 6.45
C ILE A 226 -2.41 1.54 4.97
N ASP A 227 -3.39 2.40 4.69
CA ASP A 227 -3.78 2.77 3.34
C ASP A 227 -3.69 4.28 3.13
N SER A 228 -2.60 4.72 2.50
CA SER A 228 -2.37 6.13 2.20
C SER A 228 -3.44 6.78 1.31
N THR A 229 -4.25 5.99 0.61
CA THR A 229 -5.30 6.50 -0.28
C THR A 229 -6.59 6.86 0.48
N LEU A 230 -6.83 6.27 1.65
CA LEU A 230 -8.00 6.52 2.49
C LEU A 230 -7.75 7.69 3.46
N ALA A 231 -8.84 8.25 4.01
CA ALA A 231 -8.76 9.23 5.08
C ALA A 231 -8.59 8.54 6.45
N PHE A 232 -7.88 9.20 7.36
CA PHE A 232 -7.83 8.77 8.77
C PHE A 232 -9.21 8.97 9.44
N PRO A 233 -9.70 8.07 10.32
CA PRO A 233 -9.01 6.90 10.88
C PRO A 233 -9.11 5.63 10.03
N ILE A 234 -9.95 5.60 8.98
CA ILE A 234 -10.17 4.41 8.13
C ILE A 234 -8.86 3.90 7.53
N SER A 235 -7.97 4.82 7.20
CA SER A 235 -6.67 4.53 6.62
C SER A 235 -5.72 3.73 7.51
N PHE A 236 -6.02 3.51 8.79
CA PHE A 236 -5.13 2.83 9.74
C PHE A 236 -5.89 1.76 10.54
N ASP A 237 -5.43 0.52 10.52
CA ASP A 237 -5.99 -0.62 11.29
C ASP A 237 -7.49 -0.91 11.06
N HIS A 238 -7.97 -0.75 9.81
CA HIS A 238 -9.33 -1.13 9.41
C HIS A 238 -9.31 -2.10 8.21
N PRO A 239 -8.66 -3.27 8.32
CA PRO A 239 -8.47 -4.17 7.19
C PRO A 239 -9.79 -4.71 6.59
N THR A 240 -10.86 -4.80 7.39
CA THR A 240 -12.18 -5.26 6.88
C THR A 240 -12.96 -4.19 6.13
N TYR A 241 -12.45 -2.94 6.05
CA TYR A 241 -13.15 -1.81 5.43
C TYR A 241 -13.57 -2.10 4.00
N TYR A 242 -12.69 -2.67 3.17
CA TYR A 242 -12.98 -2.87 1.76
C TYR A 242 -14.00 -4.00 1.51
N GLU A 243 -13.98 -5.08 2.31
CA GLU A 243 -14.99 -6.14 2.20
C GLU A 243 -16.38 -5.60 2.57
N LYS A 244 -16.45 -4.80 3.64
CA LYS A 244 -17.70 -4.24 4.16
C LYS A 244 -18.26 -3.15 3.25
N ASN A 245 -17.43 -2.19 2.84
CA ASN A 245 -17.88 -0.95 2.19
C ASN A 245 -17.77 -0.98 0.66
N TRP A 246 -16.82 -1.73 0.10
CA TRP A 246 -16.64 -1.86 -1.35
C TRP A 246 -17.13 -3.20 -1.90
N ASN A 247 -17.76 -4.02 -1.04
CA ASN A 247 -18.31 -5.32 -1.39
C ASN A 247 -17.28 -6.24 -2.09
N LYS A 248 -16.00 -6.12 -1.70
CA LYS A 248 -14.91 -6.91 -2.28
C LYS A 248 -15.14 -8.39 -1.98
N LYS A 249 -14.88 -9.24 -2.98
CA LYS A 249 -15.07 -10.70 -2.91
C LYS A 249 -13.75 -11.40 -3.16
N TYR A 250 -12.90 -11.44 -2.14
CA TYR A 250 -11.54 -11.93 -2.28
C TYR A 250 -11.44 -13.40 -2.68
N ILE A 251 -10.39 -13.69 -3.44
CA ILE A 251 -9.79 -15.01 -3.59
C ILE A 251 -8.48 -15.03 -2.81
N PHE A 252 -7.57 -14.09 -3.13
CA PHE A 252 -6.33 -13.85 -2.41
C PHE A 252 -6.18 -12.36 -2.14
N VAL A 253 -5.68 -12.03 -0.95
CA VAL A 253 -5.03 -10.77 -0.61
C VAL A 253 -3.60 -11.13 -0.26
N LEU A 254 -2.65 -10.69 -1.08
CA LEU A 254 -1.25 -11.09 -0.95
C LEU A 254 -0.40 -9.92 -0.51
N ALA A 255 0.51 -10.19 0.43
CA ALA A 255 1.49 -9.24 0.90
C ALA A 255 2.89 -9.55 0.33
N PHE A 256 3.54 -8.51 -0.18
CA PHE A 256 4.80 -8.54 -0.90
C PHE A 256 5.85 -7.78 -0.12
N SER A 257 6.93 -8.46 0.23
CA SER A 257 8.17 -7.86 0.74
C SER A 257 9.32 -8.20 -0.22
N LYS A 258 10.51 -7.67 0.03
CA LYS A 258 11.69 -7.96 -0.81
C LYS A 258 11.97 -9.45 -0.92
N SER A 259 11.86 -10.18 0.20
CA SER A 259 12.21 -11.61 0.29
C SER A 259 11.00 -12.54 0.25
N ASN A 260 9.83 -12.10 0.72
CA ASN A 260 8.70 -12.99 0.97
C ASN A 260 7.42 -12.54 0.26
N LEU A 261 6.60 -13.53 -0.08
CA LEU A 261 5.21 -13.42 -0.48
C LEU A 261 4.34 -14.17 0.54
N GLU A 262 3.36 -13.48 1.12
CA GLU A 262 2.49 -14.03 2.17
C GLU A 262 1.02 -13.91 1.78
N ASP A 263 0.23 -14.92 2.12
CA ASP A 263 -1.23 -14.87 2.00
C ASP A 263 -1.79 -14.27 3.28
N VAL A 264 -2.29 -13.04 3.18
CA VAL A 264 -2.83 -12.27 4.31
C VAL A 264 -4.36 -12.20 4.27
N THR A 265 -5.00 -13.00 3.43
CA THR A 265 -6.45 -12.90 3.16
C THR A 265 -7.31 -12.96 4.43
N THR A 266 -6.92 -13.75 5.42
CA THR A 266 -7.65 -13.90 6.69
C THR A 266 -7.72 -12.60 7.49
N SER A 267 -6.75 -11.69 7.34
CA SER A 267 -6.78 -10.39 7.99
C SER A 267 -7.83 -9.44 7.40
N TYR A 268 -8.25 -9.67 6.14
CA TYR A 268 -9.11 -8.76 5.37
C TYR A 268 -10.55 -9.25 5.19
N THR A 269 -10.87 -10.46 5.66
CA THR A 269 -12.20 -11.07 5.45
C THR A 269 -12.82 -11.56 6.75
N MET A 270 -14.09 -11.22 6.95
CA MET A 270 -14.95 -11.85 7.97
C MET A 270 -15.71 -13.06 7.40
N LYS A 271 -15.53 -13.35 6.11
CA LYS A 271 -16.30 -14.34 5.33
C LYS A 271 -15.39 -15.46 4.81
N TRP A 272 -14.50 -15.98 5.67
CA TRP A 272 -13.49 -16.96 5.28
C TRP A 272 -14.03 -18.19 4.54
N ASN A 273 -15.17 -18.74 4.99
CA ASN A 273 -15.82 -19.87 4.30
C ASN A 273 -16.21 -19.55 2.84
N GLN A 274 -16.60 -18.30 2.56
CA GLN A 274 -16.90 -17.87 1.19
C GLN A 274 -15.62 -17.74 0.35
N VAL A 275 -14.53 -17.27 0.96
CA VAL A 275 -13.21 -17.25 0.30
C VAL A 275 -12.76 -18.68 -0.03
N LEU A 276 -12.87 -19.61 0.91
CA LEU A 276 -12.55 -21.03 0.69
C LEU A 276 -13.37 -21.64 -0.46
N ASN A 277 -14.68 -21.33 -0.54
CA ASN A 277 -15.53 -21.78 -1.65
C ASN A 277 -15.08 -21.19 -3.00
N ARG A 278 -14.62 -19.94 -3.04
CA ARG A 278 -14.05 -19.38 -4.28
C ARG A 278 -12.71 -20.06 -4.64
N ARG A 279 -11.86 -20.32 -3.65
CA ARG A 279 -10.56 -20.99 -3.84
C ARG A 279 -10.70 -22.45 -4.28
N SER A 280 -11.71 -23.18 -3.81
CA SER A 280 -11.93 -24.58 -4.20
C SER A 280 -12.29 -24.74 -5.68
N LYS A 281 -12.70 -23.66 -6.35
CA LYS A 281 -12.98 -23.63 -7.79
C LYS A 281 -11.71 -23.41 -8.64
N LEU A 282 -10.57 -23.13 -8.01
CA LEU A 282 -9.30 -23.00 -8.72
C LEU A 282 -8.75 -24.39 -9.07
N LYS A 283 -8.32 -24.56 -10.33
CA LYS A 283 -7.85 -25.85 -10.85
C LYS A 283 -6.49 -26.32 -10.29
N GLN A 284 -5.75 -25.44 -9.61
CA GLN A 284 -4.41 -25.70 -9.09
C GLN A 284 -4.20 -24.95 -7.76
N ASN A 285 -3.29 -25.46 -6.93
CA ASN A 285 -2.78 -24.72 -5.77
C ASN A 285 -1.94 -23.51 -6.24
N GLN A 286 -2.63 -22.42 -6.55
CA GLN A 286 -2.02 -21.21 -7.12
C GLN A 286 -1.05 -20.54 -6.14
N LEU A 287 -1.29 -20.65 -4.83
CA LEU A 287 -0.47 -19.97 -3.84
C LEU A 287 0.98 -20.48 -3.81
N ASP A 288 1.19 -21.79 -3.92
CA ASP A 288 2.55 -22.35 -3.93
C ASP A 288 3.28 -21.98 -5.22
N VAL A 289 2.57 -21.97 -6.36
CA VAL A 289 3.11 -21.50 -7.65
C VAL A 289 3.52 -20.03 -7.56
N PHE A 290 2.71 -19.20 -6.91
CA PHE A 290 2.99 -17.78 -6.70
C PHE A 290 4.23 -17.57 -5.82
N LYS A 291 4.35 -18.31 -4.72
CA LYS A 291 5.49 -18.24 -3.80
C LYS A 291 6.78 -18.73 -4.46
N ASP A 292 6.75 -19.88 -5.12
CA ASP A 292 7.89 -20.43 -5.86
C ASP A 292 8.38 -19.46 -6.95
N TYR A 293 7.45 -18.89 -7.72
CA TYR A 293 7.79 -17.87 -8.70
C TYR A 293 8.42 -16.64 -8.07
N TYR A 294 7.85 -16.11 -6.97
CA TYR A 294 8.33 -14.90 -6.32
C TYR A 294 9.71 -15.05 -5.67
N GLN A 295 10.05 -16.26 -5.23
CA GLN A 295 11.38 -16.61 -4.73
C GLN A 295 12.44 -16.64 -5.84
N LYS A 296 12.04 -16.99 -7.07
CA LYS A 296 12.95 -17.13 -8.23
C LYS A 296 13.28 -15.82 -8.94
N ILE A 297 12.44 -14.78 -8.79
CA ILE A 297 12.61 -13.46 -9.42
C ILE A 297 13.32 -12.44 -8.51
#